data_AF-A0A6A4Z815-F1
#
_entry.id   AF-A0A6A4Z815-F1
#
_cell.length_a   1.000
_cell.length_b   1.000
_cell.length_c   1.000
_cell.angle_alpha   90.00
_cell.angle_beta   90.00
_cell.angle_gamma   90.00
#
_symmetry.space_group_name_H-M   'P 1'
#
loop_
_entity.id
_entity.type
_entity.pdbx_description
1 polymer ?
#
loop_
_entity_poly.entity_id
_entity_poly.type
_entity_poly.pdbx_seq_one_letter_code
_entity_poly.pdbx_strand_id
1 'polypeptide(L)'
;PSKQLNLPSSSSSSSPLPLPPPTESLERDLHVLYAFMSVPSINFFAAHMPSLESRVLKSLLHPLGVSLGLNTYQKRLLVFPAFLRPSFPGNKDHLHHHSNTLASLQSVALDLLLSLFTFESLKQSEMAFAAATPHLLHRDKLLSAYQSWLSNLHANLTTRLSPLNLTIPDLVAHIQDAAAVVPLLHPLLSSTSLLTEYDDGFDYFVAQLREVYMAQQDAHRHVALGYFPDSDMVPGSGFNGQFLFDRTLSVVYEENSPPDEDISLPTLLRCLTIGYAFTLRHTTRPSLQITSSLRPFATIPSEFVLDSTPRVFRVFPNGESSMARLAGLSHGDYIATYSLNTVSLDLFSWPRSADRSMVSRISIVLARNGTGLTAVVSVTHADAAPAVDYAALNAGQRYATYDKLRETPSATFRFGYTRLK
;
A
#
# COMPACT_ATOMS: atom_id res chain seq x y z
N PRO A 1 9.90 19.68 76.17
CA PRO A 1 9.85 20.37 74.85
C PRO A 1 10.11 19.36 73.71
N SER A 2 9.04 18.72 73.23
CA SER A 2 9.06 17.88 72.03
C SER A 2 7.67 17.96 71.39
N LYS A 3 7.53 18.73 70.31
CA LYS A 3 6.30 18.82 69.51
C LYS A 3 6.16 17.54 68.70
N GLN A 4 5.12 16.72 68.95
CA GLN A 4 4.68 15.70 68.01
C GLN A 4 3.87 16.38 66.89
N LEU A 5 4.39 16.31 65.67
CA LEU A 5 3.66 16.67 64.45
C LEU A 5 2.58 15.62 64.18
N ASN A 6 1.33 16.08 64.01
CA ASN A 6 0.29 15.31 63.34
C ASN A 6 0.57 15.26 61.84
N LEU A 7 0.84 14.08 61.31
CA LEU A 7 0.80 13.81 59.86
C LEU A 7 -0.63 13.40 59.47
N PRO A 8 -1.24 13.99 58.43
CA PRO A 8 -2.51 13.52 57.91
C PRO A 8 -2.32 12.19 57.17
N SER A 9 -3.23 11.25 57.43
CA SER A 9 -3.35 9.98 56.72
C SER A 9 -3.51 10.21 55.22
N SER A 10 -2.52 9.79 54.43
CA SER A 10 -2.59 9.77 52.98
C SER A 10 -3.60 8.73 52.53
N SER A 11 -4.84 9.14 52.28
CA SER A 11 -5.77 8.40 51.44
C SER A 11 -5.20 8.39 50.02
N SER A 12 -4.57 7.29 49.64
CA SER A 12 -4.16 7.02 48.26
C SER A 12 -5.41 6.92 47.39
N SER A 13 -5.84 8.04 46.81
CA SER A 13 -6.76 8.03 45.67
C SER A 13 -5.99 7.44 44.50
N SER A 14 -6.08 6.13 44.32
CA SER A 14 -5.73 5.49 43.06
C SER A 14 -6.69 6.04 42.01
N SER A 15 -6.26 7.07 41.28
CA SER A 15 -6.93 7.50 40.07
C SER A 15 -7.09 6.26 39.19
N PRO A 16 -8.31 5.89 38.77
CA PRO A 16 -8.48 4.77 37.86
C PRO A 16 -7.64 5.06 36.61
N LEU A 17 -6.88 4.05 36.16
CA LEU A 17 -6.17 4.12 34.89
C LEU A 17 -7.16 4.63 33.82
N PRO A 18 -6.77 5.62 32.99
CA PRO A 18 -7.65 6.12 31.95
C PRO A 18 -8.13 4.93 31.10
N LEU A 19 -9.44 4.84 30.91
CA LEU A 19 -10.05 3.85 30.04
C LEU A 19 -9.36 3.93 28.66
N PRO A 20 -9.09 2.80 28.01
CA PRO A 20 -8.56 2.83 26.66
C PRO A 20 -9.51 3.66 25.77
N PRO A 21 -8.97 4.51 24.88
CA PRO A 21 -9.78 5.35 24.02
C PRO A 21 -10.73 4.48 23.16
N PRO A 22 -11.96 4.96 22.87
CA PRO A 22 -12.93 4.21 22.08
C PRO A 22 -12.35 3.88 20.68
N THR A 23 -12.70 2.72 20.12
CA THR A 23 -12.16 2.24 18.84
C THR A 23 -12.33 3.26 17.70
N GLU A 24 -13.47 3.94 17.66
CA GLU A 24 -13.77 5.00 16.68
C GLU A 24 -12.76 6.16 16.75
N SER A 25 -12.28 6.51 17.94
CA SER A 25 -11.27 7.57 18.10
C SER A 25 -9.89 7.13 17.59
N LEU A 26 -9.50 5.87 17.85
CA LEU A 26 -8.25 5.31 17.36
C LEU A 26 -8.22 5.27 15.83
N GLU A 27 -9.33 4.85 15.21
CA GLU A 27 -9.45 4.75 13.77
C GLU A 27 -9.45 6.13 13.10
N ARG A 28 -10.18 7.10 13.66
CA ARG A 28 -10.20 8.48 13.18
C ARG A 28 -8.80 9.09 13.20
N ASP A 29 -8.08 8.92 14.30
CA ASP A 29 -6.75 9.50 14.46
C ASP A 29 -5.74 8.89 13.47
N LEU A 30 -5.79 7.57 13.26
CA LEU A 30 -5.00 6.89 12.22
C LEU A 30 -5.40 7.33 10.81
N HIS A 31 -6.69 7.56 10.56
CA HIS A 31 -7.16 8.04 9.26
C HIS A 31 -6.62 9.43 8.95
N VAL A 32 -6.67 10.37 9.90
CA VAL A 32 -6.12 11.73 9.69
C VAL A 32 -4.63 11.66 9.35
N LEU A 33 -3.87 10.84 10.09
CA LEU A 33 -2.45 10.65 9.83
C LEU A 33 -2.22 10.05 8.43
N TYR A 34 -2.97 9.02 8.06
CA TYR A 34 -2.88 8.42 6.72
C TYR A 34 -3.24 9.42 5.62
N ALA A 35 -4.33 10.18 5.80
CA ALA A 35 -4.81 11.20 4.87
C ALA A 35 -3.75 12.28 4.62
N PHE A 36 -3.05 12.73 5.66
CA PHE A 36 -1.96 13.71 5.54
C PHE A 36 -0.83 13.23 4.62
N MET A 37 -0.61 11.91 4.55
CA MET A 37 0.41 11.32 3.69
C MET A 37 -0.12 10.88 2.32
N SER A 38 -1.43 10.63 2.21
CA SER A 38 -2.06 10.10 1.00
C SER A 38 -2.69 11.14 0.09
N VAL A 39 -3.16 12.27 0.66
CA VAL A 39 -3.81 13.36 -0.07
C VAL A 39 -2.80 14.13 -0.94
N PRO A 40 -1.68 14.64 -0.42
CA PRO A 40 -0.69 15.31 -1.25
C PRO A 40 0.12 14.31 -2.09
N SER A 41 0.67 14.78 -3.21
CA SER A 41 1.62 13.99 -3.99
C SER A 41 2.94 13.77 -3.24
N ILE A 42 3.74 12.82 -3.70
CA ILE A 42 5.08 12.57 -3.16
C ILE A 42 5.98 13.81 -3.19
N ASN A 43 5.74 14.75 -4.10
CA ASN A 43 6.52 15.99 -4.22
C ASN A 43 6.35 16.91 -3.00
N PHE A 44 5.25 16.82 -2.27
CA PHE A 44 5.07 17.50 -0.99
C PHE A 44 6.13 17.10 0.04
N PHE A 45 6.64 15.87 -0.05
CA PHE A 45 7.69 15.34 0.82
C PHE A 45 9.10 15.40 0.18
N ALA A 46 9.28 16.14 -0.92
CA ALA A 46 10.52 16.14 -1.72
C ALA A 46 11.79 16.40 -0.88
N ALA A 47 11.72 17.34 0.08
CA ALA A 47 12.85 17.66 0.97
C ALA A 47 13.28 16.48 1.86
N HIS A 48 12.38 15.54 2.13
CA HIS A 48 12.63 14.37 2.98
C HIS A 48 12.97 13.10 2.18
N MET A 49 13.00 13.17 0.84
CA MET A 49 13.24 12.01 -0.02
C MET A 49 14.57 11.30 0.24
N PRO A 50 15.71 11.99 0.45
CA PRO A 50 16.95 11.31 0.80
C PRO A 50 16.86 10.49 2.10
N SER A 51 16.10 10.98 3.08
CA SER A 51 15.86 10.27 4.34
C SER A 51 14.97 9.05 4.13
N LEU A 52 13.90 9.20 3.33
CA LEU A 52 13.02 8.10 2.94
C LEU A 52 13.81 6.99 2.25
N GLU A 53 14.58 7.32 1.22
CA GLU A 53 15.38 6.36 0.45
C GLU A 53 16.34 5.57 1.35
N SER A 54 17.12 6.29 2.16
CA SER A 54 18.08 5.70 3.11
C SER A 54 17.39 4.75 4.09
N ARG A 55 16.23 5.13 4.63
CA ARG A 55 15.50 4.32 5.60
C ARG A 55 14.85 3.09 4.99
N VAL A 56 14.26 3.22 3.80
CA VAL A 56 13.70 2.08 3.06
C VAL A 56 14.81 1.10 2.71
N LEU A 57 15.95 1.58 2.20
CA LEU A 57 17.11 0.74 1.94
C LEU A 57 17.57 -0.02 3.19
N LYS A 58 17.78 0.71 4.30
CA LYS A 58 18.31 0.14 5.53
C LYS A 58 17.33 -0.83 6.22
N SER A 59 16.05 -0.47 6.29
CA SER A 59 15.07 -1.13 7.18
C SER A 59 14.17 -2.12 6.45
N LEU A 60 14.09 -2.05 5.12
CA LEU A 60 13.26 -2.93 4.30
C LEU A 60 14.10 -3.73 3.29
N LEU A 61 14.86 -3.06 2.43
CA LEU A 61 15.48 -3.69 1.27
C LEU A 61 16.73 -4.50 1.64
N HIS A 62 17.59 -3.99 2.54
CA HIS A 62 18.74 -4.76 3.02
C HIS A 62 18.32 -6.04 3.79
N PRO A 63 17.35 -6.00 4.75
CA PRO A 63 16.82 -7.21 5.37
C PRO A 63 16.16 -8.16 4.37
N LEU A 64 15.41 -7.65 3.39
CA LEU A 64 14.90 -8.45 2.27
C LEU A 64 16.05 -9.17 1.56
N GLY A 65 17.11 -8.46 1.19
CA GLY A 65 18.28 -9.04 0.55
C GLY A 65 18.91 -10.17 1.36
N VAL A 66 18.95 -10.07 2.69
CA VAL A 66 19.36 -11.16 3.58
C VAL A 66 18.40 -12.35 3.47
N SER A 67 17.08 -12.11 3.52
CA SER A 67 16.08 -13.17 3.40
C SER A 67 16.10 -13.89 2.04
N LEU A 68 16.55 -13.21 0.99
CA LEU A 68 16.72 -13.74 -0.36
C LEU A 68 18.09 -14.42 -0.56
N GLY A 69 18.92 -14.53 0.48
CA GLY A 69 20.23 -15.16 0.38
C GLY A 69 21.28 -14.36 -0.40
N LEU A 70 21.09 -13.05 -0.57
CA LEU A 70 22.02 -12.19 -1.30
C LEU A 70 23.34 -12.03 -0.53
N ASN A 71 24.45 -12.15 -1.24
CA ASN A 71 25.77 -11.89 -0.67
C ASN A 71 26.00 -10.39 -0.40
N THR A 72 27.08 -10.06 0.33
CA THR A 72 27.39 -8.68 0.72
C THR A 72 27.52 -7.72 -0.48
N TYR A 73 28.06 -8.19 -1.61
CA TYR A 73 28.18 -7.37 -2.81
C TYR A 73 26.82 -7.10 -3.44
N GLN A 74 26.00 -8.13 -3.63
CA GLN A 74 24.63 -8.01 -4.18
C GLN A 74 23.75 -7.09 -3.32
N LYS A 75 23.85 -7.17 -2.00
CA LYS A 75 23.11 -6.27 -1.10
C LYS A 75 23.48 -4.81 -1.28
N ARG A 76 24.75 -4.50 -1.57
CA ARG A 76 25.21 -3.12 -1.84
C ARG A 76 24.70 -2.57 -3.17
N LEU A 77 24.24 -3.42 -4.08
CA LEU A 77 23.65 -3.04 -5.35
C LEU A 77 22.13 -2.79 -5.25
N LEU A 78 21.52 -3.06 -4.09
CA LEU A 78 20.11 -2.72 -3.89
C LEU A 78 19.96 -1.21 -3.88
N VAL A 79 19.06 -0.72 -4.72
CA VAL A 79 18.77 0.71 -4.86
C VAL A 79 17.28 0.97 -4.66
N PHE A 80 16.95 2.17 -4.23
CA PHE A 80 15.58 2.66 -4.22
C PHE A 80 15.18 3.03 -5.66
N PRO A 81 14.01 2.62 -6.17
CA PRO A 81 13.63 2.96 -7.54
C PRO A 81 13.38 4.46 -7.67
N ALA A 82 13.82 5.05 -8.78
CA ALA A 82 13.55 6.45 -9.08
C ALA A 82 12.10 6.61 -9.56
N PHE A 83 11.35 7.51 -8.92
CA PHE A 83 9.97 7.85 -9.26
C PHE A 83 9.74 9.34 -9.43
N LEU A 84 10.54 10.21 -8.82
CA LEU A 84 10.31 11.64 -8.85
C LEU A 84 10.61 12.24 -10.22
N ARG A 85 9.82 13.24 -10.60
CA ARG A 85 10.15 14.14 -11.70
C ARG A 85 11.49 14.85 -11.41
N PRO A 86 12.34 15.05 -12.42
CA PRO A 86 13.44 16.01 -12.30
C PRO A 86 12.86 17.39 -11.96
N SER A 87 13.27 17.98 -10.84
CA SER A 87 12.73 19.27 -10.40
C SER A 87 13.12 20.37 -11.39
N PHE A 88 12.15 21.02 -12.03
CA PHE A 88 12.40 22.22 -12.84
C PHE A 88 12.55 23.45 -11.92
N PRO A 89 13.53 24.33 -12.17
CA PRO A 89 13.84 25.46 -11.28
C PRO A 89 12.73 26.50 -11.13
N GLY A 90 11.69 26.50 -11.98
CA GLY A 90 10.55 27.41 -11.89
C GLY A 90 9.49 27.05 -10.85
N ASN A 91 9.52 25.84 -10.27
CA ASN A 91 8.51 25.36 -9.30
C ASN A 91 8.86 25.68 -7.83
N LYS A 92 9.95 26.40 -7.63
CA LYS A 92 10.46 26.77 -6.30
C LYS A 92 9.51 27.73 -5.58
N ASP A 93 8.89 28.66 -6.29
CA ASP A 93 8.10 29.73 -5.66
C ASP A 93 6.73 29.26 -5.12
N HIS A 94 6.15 28.18 -5.65
CA HIS A 94 4.92 27.59 -5.11
C HIS A 94 5.15 26.66 -3.92
N LEU A 95 6.34 26.05 -3.83
CA LEU A 95 6.69 25.16 -2.74
C LEU A 95 7.34 25.93 -1.56
N HIS A 96 7.98 27.08 -1.73
CA HIS A 96 8.86 27.65 -0.68
C HIS A 96 8.23 28.47 0.46
N HIS A 97 6.91 28.53 0.62
CA HIS A 97 6.32 29.00 1.89
C HIS A 97 6.21 27.88 2.93
N HIS A 98 7.28 27.09 3.12
CA HIS A 98 7.34 26.12 4.21
C HIS A 98 7.56 26.88 5.52
N SER A 99 6.52 26.97 6.35
CA SER A 99 6.75 27.26 7.77
C SER A 99 7.62 26.13 8.35
N ASN A 100 8.55 26.46 9.25
CA ASN A 100 9.37 25.45 9.94
C ASN A 100 8.49 24.39 10.64
N THR A 101 7.28 24.76 11.02
CA THR A 101 6.26 23.89 11.59
C THR A 101 5.81 22.80 10.62
N LEU A 102 5.53 23.14 9.35
CA LEU A 102 5.06 22.18 8.34
C LEU A 102 6.15 21.14 8.00
N ALA A 103 7.39 21.59 7.84
CA ALA A 103 8.52 20.69 7.59
C ALA A 103 8.77 19.72 8.76
N SER A 104 8.58 20.20 10.00
CA SER A 104 8.67 19.36 11.20
C SER A 104 7.55 18.32 11.21
N LEU A 105 6.32 18.74 10.87
CA LEU A 105 5.16 17.86 10.78
C LEU A 105 5.35 16.76 9.72
N GLN A 106 5.82 17.12 8.53
CA GLN A 106 6.17 16.18 7.47
C GLN A 106 7.20 15.15 7.93
N SER A 107 8.27 15.62 8.59
CA SER A 107 9.33 14.75 9.12
C SER A 107 8.80 13.74 10.15
N VAL A 108 7.97 14.19 11.10
CA VAL A 108 7.38 13.32 12.13
C VAL A 108 6.41 12.31 11.51
N ALA A 109 5.50 12.74 10.64
CA ALA A 109 4.55 11.85 9.97
C ALA A 109 5.27 10.79 9.12
N LEU A 110 6.30 11.20 8.37
CA LEU A 110 7.14 10.29 7.60
C LEU A 110 7.87 9.29 8.50
N ASP A 111 8.40 9.73 9.65
CA ASP A 111 9.06 8.83 10.60
C ASP A 111 8.12 7.75 11.13
N LEU A 112 6.90 8.14 11.50
CA LEU A 112 5.87 7.21 11.94
C LEU A 112 5.53 6.18 10.86
N LEU A 113 5.26 6.62 9.62
CA LEU A 113 4.98 5.71 8.51
C LEU A 113 6.13 4.74 8.25
N LEU A 114 7.36 5.25 8.18
CA LEU A 114 8.53 4.42 7.92
C LEU A 114 8.88 3.49 9.10
N SER A 115 8.40 3.79 10.31
CA SER A 115 8.50 2.87 11.45
C SER A 115 7.59 1.65 11.32
N LEU A 116 6.47 1.79 10.60
CA LEU A 116 5.56 0.70 10.25
C LEU A 116 5.97 0.01 8.93
N PHE A 117 6.84 0.65 8.14
CA PHE A 117 7.28 0.17 6.83
C PHE A 117 8.69 -0.43 6.87
N THR A 118 8.90 -1.38 7.77
CA THR A 118 10.15 -2.17 7.86
C THR A 118 9.91 -3.62 7.48
N PHE A 119 10.96 -4.35 7.11
CA PHE A 119 10.83 -5.77 6.78
C PHE A 119 10.25 -6.59 7.95
N GLU A 120 10.67 -6.26 9.17
CA GLU A 120 10.15 -6.88 10.38
C GLU A 120 8.67 -6.55 10.59
N SER A 121 8.27 -5.29 10.43
CA SER A 121 6.86 -4.87 10.55
C SER A 121 5.97 -5.57 9.53
N LEU A 122 6.43 -5.77 8.29
CA LEU A 122 5.68 -6.54 7.29
C LEU A 122 5.50 -8.00 7.74
N LYS A 123 6.52 -8.62 8.33
CA LYS A 123 6.42 -10.00 8.87
C LYS A 123 5.54 -10.10 10.09
N GLN A 124 5.58 -9.11 10.98
CA GLN A 124 4.67 -9.02 12.11
C GLN A 124 3.21 -8.89 11.65
N SER A 125 2.95 -8.07 10.63
CA SER A 125 1.63 -7.98 10.00
C SER A 125 1.18 -9.33 9.41
N GLU A 126 2.07 -10.01 8.68
CA GLU A 126 1.78 -11.32 8.07
C GLU A 126 1.35 -12.33 9.15
N MET A 127 2.09 -12.40 10.26
CA MET A 127 1.78 -13.28 11.39
C MET A 127 0.50 -12.89 12.13
N ALA A 128 0.27 -11.60 12.35
CA ALA A 128 -0.91 -11.11 13.09
C ALA A 128 -2.21 -11.47 12.36
N PHE A 129 -2.28 -11.25 11.04
CA PHE A 129 -3.46 -11.63 10.26
C PHE A 129 -3.63 -13.14 10.18
N ALA A 130 -2.54 -13.91 10.04
CA ALA A 130 -2.60 -15.37 10.07
C ALA A 130 -3.13 -15.92 11.41
N ALA A 131 -2.78 -15.28 12.53
CA ALA A 131 -3.27 -15.65 13.86
C ALA A 131 -4.74 -15.27 14.10
N ALA A 132 -5.23 -14.23 13.41
CA ALA A 132 -6.61 -13.78 13.53
C ALA A 132 -7.61 -14.61 12.69
N THR A 133 -7.15 -15.41 11.72
CA THR A 133 -8.05 -16.16 10.81
C THR A 133 -9.05 -17.09 11.52
N PRO A 134 -8.75 -17.74 12.66
CA PRO A 134 -9.73 -18.58 13.37
C PRO A 134 -10.92 -17.79 13.92
N HIS A 135 -10.82 -16.46 14.00
CA HIS A 135 -11.89 -15.59 14.48
C HIS A 135 -12.87 -15.18 13.39
N LEU A 136 -12.57 -15.43 12.11
CA LEU A 136 -13.34 -14.92 10.96
C LEU A 136 -14.84 -15.28 10.99
N LEU A 137 -15.19 -16.44 11.55
CA LEU A 137 -16.57 -16.92 11.63
C LEU A 137 -17.26 -16.60 12.98
N HIS A 138 -16.57 -15.90 13.88
CA HIS A 138 -17.04 -15.58 15.23
C HIS A 138 -17.09 -14.07 15.45
N ARG A 139 -18.27 -13.46 15.33
CA ARG A 139 -18.48 -12.00 15.38
C ARG A 139 -17.72 -11.31 16.51
N ASP A 140 -17.89 -11.74 17.76
CA ASP A 140 -17.29 -11.05 18.91
C ASP A 140 -15.76 -11.19 18.93
N LYS A 141 -15.25 -12.36 18.54
CA LYS A 141 -13.80 -12.60 18.45
C LYS A 141 -13.18 -11.82 17.29
N LEU A 142 -13.90 -11.69 16.18
CA LEU A 142 -13.48 -10.91 15.02
C LEU A 142 -13.37 -9.43 15.36
N LEU A 143 -14.37 -8.88 16.06
CA LEU A 143 -14.36 -7.51 16.54
C LEU A 143 -13.22 -7.28 17.54
N SER A 144 -13.04 -8.18 18.50
CA SER A 144 -11.94 -8.11 19.47
C SER A 144 -10.56 -8.18 18.81
N ALA A 145 -10.40 -9.01 17.76
CA ALA A 145 -9.16 -9.09 16.99
C ALA A 145 -8.85 -7.79 16.24
N TYR A 146 -9.86 -7.18 15.63
CA TYR A 146 -9.74 -5.88 14.97
C TYR A 146 -9.36 -4.77 15.96
N GLN A 147 -10.06 -4.68 17.11
CA GLN A 147 -9.76 -3.71 18.17
C GLN A 147 -8.35 -3.87 18.73
N SER A 148 -7.90 -5.11 18.90
CA SER A 148 -6.54 -5.42 19.35
C SER A 148 -5.50 -4.98 18.32
N TRP A 149 -5.77 -5.23 17.03
CA TRP A 149 -4.90 -4.79 15.94
C TRP A 149 -4.74 -3.27 15.90
N LEU A 150 -5.85 -2.52 15.96
CA LEU A 150 -5.83 -1.05 16.03
C LEU A 150 -5.08 -0.53 17.26
N SER A 151 -5.37 -1.10 18.43
CA SER A 151 -4.74 -0.70 19.69
C SER A 151 -3.22 -0.90 19.65
N ASN A 152 -2.77 -2.01 19.06
CA ASN A 152 -1.34 -2.31 18.89
C ASN A 152 -0.66 -1.31 17.93
N LEU A 153 -1.30 -0.98 16.81
CA LEU A 153 -0.80 0.05 15.88
C LEU A 153 -0.67 1.40 16.59
N HIS A 154 -1.71 1.83 17.30
CA HIS A 154 -1.71 3.09 18.02
C HIS A 154 -0.65 3.12 19.13
N ALA A 155 -0.48 2.05 19.89
CA ALA A 155 0.53 1.93 20.94
C ALA A 155 1.96 2.01 20.37
N ASN A 156 2.21 1.34 19.24
CA ASN A 156 3.51 1.38 18.56
C ASN A 156 3.87 2.80 18.10
N LEU A 157 2.92 3.49 17.48
CA LEU A 157 3.09 4.86 17.02
C LEU A 157 3.24 5.85 18.20
N THR A 158 2.45 5.69 19.26
CA THR A 158 2.55 6.52 20.48
C THR A 158 3.92 6.38 21.14
N THR A 159 4.45 5.15 21.20
CA THR A 159 5.79 4.89 21.74
C THR A 159 6.86 5.66 20.96
N ARG A 160 6.72 5.78 19.64
CA ARG A 160 7.63 6.56 18.78
C ARG A 160 7.53 8.07 19.00
N LEU A 161 6.35 8.57 19.35
CA LEU A 161 6.13 9.99 19.64
C LEU A 161 6.57 10.39 21.06
N SER A 162 6.68 9.44 21.99
CA SER A 162 7.05 9.71 23.39
C SER A 162 8.33 10.56 23.57
N PRO A 163 9.42 10.39 22.80
CA PRO A 163 10.63 11.22 22.96
C PRO A 163 10.42 12.68 22.54
N LEU A 164 9.38 12.96 21.75
CA LEU A 164 9.00 14.31 21.32
C LEU A 164 7.98 14.96 22.26
N ASN A 165 7.59 14.27 23.35
CA ASN A 165 6.48 14.66 24.22
C ASN A 165 5.17 14.90 23.45
N LEU A 166 4.91 14.09 22.42
CA LEU A 166 3.71 14.15 21.60
C LEU A 166 2.89 12.88 21.76
N THR A 167 1.57 13.01 21.62
CA THR A 167 0.64 11.90 21.41
C THR A 167 0.09 11.92 19.98
N ILE A 168 -0.58 10.85 19.57
CA ILE A 168 -1.24 10.80 18.25
C ILE A 168 -2.34 11.87 18.16
N PRO A 169 -3.22 12.07 19.16
CA PRO A 169 -4.17 13.18 19.16
C PRO A 169 -3.51 14.56 18.98
N ASP A 170 -2.36 14.82 19.63
CA ASP A 170 -1.63 16.08 19.47
C ASP A 170 -1.14 16.26 18.02
N LEU A 171 -0.62 15.18 17.42
CA LEU A 171 -0.19 15.20 16.02
C LEU A 171 -1.37 15.45 15.07
N VAL A 172 -2.51 14.81 15.32
CA VAL A 172 -3.75 14.99 14.55
C VAL A 172 -4.23 16.43 14.60
N ALA A 173 -4.20 17.07 15.78
CA ALA A 173 -4.54 18.48 15.92
C ALA A 173 -3.61 19.37 15.08
N HIS A 174 -2.29 19.15 15.14
CA HIS A 174 -1.34 19.89 14.30
C HIS A 174 -1.55 19.68 12.79
N ILE A 175 -1.96 18.48 12.37
CA ILE A 175 -2.33 18.20 10.97
C ILE A 175 -3.56 19.01 10.57
N GLN A 176 -4.59 19.05 11.42
CA GLN A 176 -5.82 19.80 11.15
C GLN A 176 -5.57 21.31 11.09
N ASP A 177 -4.74 21.84 11.99
CA ASP A 177 -4.32 23.24 11.96
C ASP A 177 -3.55 23.58 10.67
N ALA A 178 -2.65 22.70 10.24
CA ALA A 178 -1.95 22.85 8.96
C ALA A 178 -2.92 22.77 7.77
N ALA A 179 -3.87 21.84 7.81
CA ALA A 179 -4.87 21.67 6.75
C ALA A 179 -5.83 22.86 6.63
N ALA A 180 -6.00 23.67 7.67
CA ALA A 180 -6.81 24.89 7.62
C ALA A 180 -6.12 26.05 6.87
N VAL A 181 -4.79 25.99 6.72
CA VAL A 181 -3.99 27.10 6.14
C VAL A 181 -3.22 26.72 4.88
N VAL A 182 -3.00 25.44 4.62
CA VAL A 182 -2.26 24.94 3.44
C VAL A 182 -3.26 24.43 2.40
N PRO A 183 -3.40 25.09 1.23
CA PRO A 183 -4.38 24.71 0.21
C PRO A 183 -4.29 23.26 -0.27
N LEU A 184 -3.07 22.72 -0.40
CA LEU A 184 -2.82 21.34 -0.83
C LEU A 184 -3.43 20.30 0.15
N LEU A 185 -3.64 20.68 1.41
CA LEU A 185 -4.17 19.82 2.45
C LEU A 185 -5.67 20.02 2.68
N HIS A 186 -6.32 21.00 2.05
CA HIS A 186 -7.77 21.24 2.21
C HIS A 186 -8.64 20.00 1.95
N PRO A 187 -8.35 19.10 0.97
CA PRO A 187 -9.14 17.89 0.76
C PRO A 187 -9.18 16.96 1.99
N LEU A 188 -8.19 17.03 2.89
CA LEU A 188 -8.17 16.28 4.15
C LEU A 188 -9.32 16.68 5.07
N LEU A 189 -9.67 17.97 5.11
CA LEU A 189 -10.76 18.45 5.97
C LEU A 189 -12.09 17.78 5.58
N SER A 190 -12.33 17.65 4.27
CA SER A 190 -13.51 16.96 3.73
C SER A 190 -13.46 15.43 3.89
N SER A 191 -12.27 14.82 3.95
CA SER A 191 -12.18 13.36 4.16
C SER A 191 -12.51 12.98 5.61
N THR A 192 -12.20 13.85 6.58
CA THR A 192 -12.45 13.59 8.00
C THR A 192 -13.92 13.65 8.40
N SER A 193 -14.76 14.41 7.71
CA SER A 193 -16.20 14.48 7.97
C SER A 193 -16.94 13.21 7.54
N LEU A 194 -16.45 12.52 6.50
CA LEU A 194 -17.05 11.31 5.93
C LEU A 194 -16.84 10.04 6.78
N LEU A 195 -15.92 10.06 7.74
CA LEU A 195 -15.64 8.93 8.64
C LEU A 195 -16.79 8.59 9.59
N THR A 196 -17.74 9.52 9.77
CA THR A 196 -18.86 9.33 10.69
C THR A 196 -19.94 8.39 10.15
N GLU A 197 -19.88 8.00 8.87
CA GLU A 197 -20.95 7.25 8.20
C GLU A 197 -20.60 5.79 7.83
N TYR A 198 -19.32 5.37 7.84
CA TYR A 198 -18.92 4.03 7.36
C TYR A 198 -17.77 3.37 8.14
N ASP A 199 -17.94 2.09 8.50
CA ASP A 199 -16.97 1.21 9.16
C ASP A 199 -15.90 0.66 8.17
N ASP A 200 -15.21 1.58 7.49
CA ASP A 200 -14.29 1.28 6.39
C ASP A 200 -13.08 0.44 6.81
N GLY A 201 -12.54 0.65 8.03
CA GLY A 201 -11.39 -0.10 8.52
C GLY A 201 -11.73 -1.51 8.97
N PHE A 202 -12.90 -1.73 9.58
CA PHE A 202 -13.35 -3.10 9.88
C PHE A 202 -13.65 -3.87 8.59
N ASP A 203 -14.33 -3.25 7.62
CA ASP A 203 -14.55 -3.83 6.30
C ASP A 203 -13.23 -4.23 5.63
N TYR A 204 -12.22 -3.36 5.67
CA TYR A 204 -10.86 -3.65 5.20
C TYR A 204 -10.27 -4.86 5.92
N PHE A 205 -10.30 -4.85 7.25
CA PHE A 205 -9.74 -5.92 8.08
C PHE A 205 -10.39 -7.27 7.76
N VAL A 206 -11.71 -7.32 7.63
CA VAL A 206 -12.45 -8.53 7.29
C VAL A 206 -12.15 -8.99 5.86
N ALA A 207 -12.12 -8.07 4.89
CA ALA A 207 -11.78 -8.40 3.51
C ALA A 207 -10.38 -9.02 3.43
N GLN A 208 -9.39 -8.41 4.10
CA GLN A 208 -8.03 -8.93 4.14
C GLN A 208 -7.95 -10.29 4.86
N LEU A 209 -8.65 -10.45 5.98
CA LEU A 209 -8.66 -11.69 6.75
C LEU A 209 -9.25 -12.87 5.97
N ARG A 210 -10.27 -12.63 5.13
CA ARG A 210 -10.83 -13.63 4.22
C ARG A 210 -9.80 -14.16 3.23
N GLU A 211 -8.97 -13.29 2.67
CA GLU A 211 -7.93 -13.69 1.72
C GLU A 211 -6.82 -14.53 2.38
N VAL A 212 -6.43 -14.18 3.61
CA VAL A 212 -5.47 -14.97 4.41
C VAL A 212 -6.05 -16.33 4.81
N TYR A 213 -7.33 -16.36 5.20
CA TYR A 213 -8.03 -17.60 5.56
C TYR A 213 -8.07 -18.60 4.37
N MET A 214 -8.40 -18.13 3.17
CA MET A 214 -8.41 -18.98 1.98
C MET A 214 -7.03 -19.53 1.65
N ALA A 215 -5.98 -18.71 1.78
CA ALA A 215 -4.61 -19.17 1.53
C ALA A 215 -4.18 -20.28 2.48
N GLN A 216 -4.59 -20.19 3.75
CA GLN A 216 -4.39 -21.28 4.70
C GLN A 216 -5.16 -22.52 4.26
N GLN A 217 -6.43 -22.41 3.87
CA GLN A 217 -7.21 -23.57 3.38
C GLN A 217 -6.57 -24.24 2.16
N ASP A 218 -6.10 -23.45 1.18
CA ASP A 218 -5.45 -23.97 -0.02
C ASP A 218 -4.14 -24.68 0.31
N ALA A 219 -3.34 -24.12 1.22
CA ALA A 219 -2.12 -24.79 1.70
C ALA A 219 -2.43 -26.16 2.34
N HIS A 220 -3.46 -26.25 3.18
CA HIS A 220 -3.89 -27.52 3.78
C HIS A 220 -4.35 -28.53 2.71
N ARG A 221 -5.08 -28.07 1.68
CA ARG A 221 -5.53 -28.92 0.56
C ARG A 221 -4.36 -29.47 -0.25
N HIS A 222 -3.37 -28.64 -0.57
CA HIS A 222 -2.19 -29.06 -1.33
C HIS A 222 -1.37 -30.12 -0.57
N VAL A 223 -1.17 -29.92 0.73
CA VAL A 223 -0.48 -30.91 1.59
C VAL A 223 -1.27 -32.22 1.67
N ALA A 224 -2.60 -32.15 1.87
CA ALA A 224 -3.44 -33.34 2.00
C ALA A 224 -3.54 -34.17 0.70
N LEU A 225 -3.49 -33.52 -0.47
CA LEU A 225 -3.60 -34.17 -1.77
C LEU A 225 -2.26 -34.59 -2.38
N GLY A 226 -1.13 -34.27 -1.73
CA GLY A 226 0.21 -34.52 -2.29
C GLY A 226 0.47 -33.81 -3.62
N TYR A 227 -0.31 -32.76 -3.92
CA TYR A 227 -0.22 -32.03 -5.17
C TYR A 227 0.87 -30.96 -5.08
N PHE A 228 1.88 -31.09 -5.94
CA PHE A 228 2.96 -30.11 -6.04
C PHE A 228 2.68 -29.12 -7.17
N PRO A 229 2.56 -27.82 -6.87
CA PRO A 229 2.22 -26.79 -7.85
C PRO A 229 3.17 -26.70 -9.05
N ASP A 230 4.38 -27.25 -8.96
CA ASP A 230 5.40 -27.16 -10.02
C ASP A 230 5.08 -28.03 -11.24
N SER A 231 4.16 -29.00 -11.10
CA SER A 231 3.65 -29.81 -12.21
C SER A 231 2.81 -29.02 -13.22
N ASP A 232 2.22 -27.88 -12.81
CA ASP A 232 1.36 -27.04 -13.62
C ASP A 232 2.11 -25.93 -14.38
N MET A 233 3.44 -25.87 -14.31
CA MET A 233 4.21 -24.81 -14.95
C MET A 233 4.49 -25.08 -16.42
N VAL A 234 4.46 -24.05 -17.26
CA VAL A 234 4.88 -24.16 -18.67
C VAL A 234 6.38 -24.46 -18.71
N PRO A 235 6.80 -25.64 -19.23
CA PRO A 235 8.21 -26.01 -19.27
C PRO A 235 9.03 -25.00 -20.06
N GLY A 236 10.17 -24.58 -19.51
CA GLY A 236 11.08 -23.64 -20.17
C GLY A 236 10.56 -22.20 -20.30
N SER A 237 9.41 -21.84 -19.71
CA SER A 237 8.94 -20.46 -19.77
C SER A 237 9.93 -19.54 -19.06
N GLY A 238 10.42 -18.54 -19.80
CA GLY A 238 11.37 -17.58 -19.27
C GLY A 238 10.78 -16.56 -18.29
N PHE A 239 9.45 -16.58 -18.11
CA PHE A 239 8.76 -15.83 -17.06
C PHE A 239 8.80 -16.56 -15.73
N ASN A 240 9.11 -17.86 -15.68
CA ASN A 240 9.21 -18.58 -14.42
C ASN A 240 10.46 -18.17 -13.68
N GLY A 241 10.35 -17.77 -12.41
CA GLY A 241 11.49 -17.49 -11.54
C GLY A 241 11.23 -16.37 -10.55
N GLN A 242 12.24 -16.10 -9.72
CA GLN A 242 12.24 -14.97 -8.80
C GLN A 242 13.01 -13.81 -9.41
N PHE A 243 12.39 -12.64 -9.41
CA PHE A 243 12.91 -11.42 -10.01
C PHE A 243 13.09 -10.35 -8.94
N LEU A 244 14.20 -9.64 -9.03
CA LEU A 244 14.61 -8.57 -8.15
C LEU A 244 14.84 -7.31 -8.96
N PHE A 245 14.28 -6.20 -8.50
CA PHE A 245 14.47 -4.89 -9.08
C PHE A 245 15.96 -4.55 -9.17
N ASP A 246 16.40 -4.16 -10.37
CA ASP A 246 17.79 -3.77 -10.65
C ASP A 246 17.92 -2.24 -10.74
N ARG A 247 17.13 -1.63 -11.62
CA ARG A 247 17.22 -0.19 -11.90
C ARG A 247 15.96 0.36 -12.55
N THR A 248 15.76 1.67 -12.39
CA THR A 248 14.84 2.44 -13.23
C THR A 248 15.54 2.75 -14.56
N LEU A 249 14.92 2.35 -15.67
CA LEU A 249 15.43 2.56 -17.03
C LEU A 249 14.94 3.90 -17.60
N SER A 250 13.70 4.26 -17.34
CA SER A 250 13.13 5.55 -17.72
C SER A 250 11.92 5.90 -16.86
N VAL A 251 11.69 7.20 -16.67
CA VAL A 251 10.48 7.76 -16.09
C VAL A 251 10.02 8.88 -17.00
N VAL A 252 8.78 8.81 -17.45
CA VAL A 252 8.17 9.80 -18.34
C VAL A 252 6.84 10.21 -17.74
N TYR A 253 6.66 11.51 -17.54
CA TYR A 253 5.39 12.09 -17.12
C TYR A 253 4.81 12.91 -18.27
N GLU A 254 3.49 13.04 -18.30
CA GLU A 254 2.82 13.88 -19.28
C GLU A 254 3.26 15.34 -19.15
N GLU A 255 3.63 15.98 -20.26
CA GLU A 255 4.34 17.28 -20.29
C GLU A 255 3.57 18.39 -19.57
N ASN A 256 2.23 18.35 -19.63
CA ASN A 256 1.34 19.35 -19.05
C ASN A 256 0.75 18.96 -17.69
N SER A 257 1.10 17.78 -17.15
CA SER A 257 0.58 17.34 -15.86
C SER A 257 1.36 18.00 -14.70
N PRO A 258 0.69 18.61 -13.70
CA PRO A 258 1.38 19.22 -12.57
C PRO A 258 1.97 18.15 -11.62
N PRO A 259 3.11 18.42 -10.94
CA PRO A 259 3.68 17.48 -9.95
C PRO A 259 2.76 17.17 -8.75
N ASP A 260 1.76 18.00 -8.50
CA ASP A 260 0.77 17.77 -7.44
C ASP A 260 -0.21 16.64 -7.79
N GLU A 261 -0.24 16.19 -9.04
CA GLU A 261 -1.01 15.02 -9.49
C GLU A 261 -0.17 13.71 -9.51
N ASP A 262 1.10 13.77 -9.12
CA ASP A 262 1.94 12.57 -8.99
C ASP A 262 1.43 11.65 -7.86
N ILE A 263 1.87 10.40 -7.88
CA ILE A 263 1.49 9.41 -6.87
C ILE A 263 1.78 9.88 -5.44
N SER A 264 0.92 9.50 -4.50
CA SER A 264 1.12 9.78 -3.08
C SER A 264 2.18 8.87 -2.46
N LEU A 265 2.67 9.27 -1.29
CA LEU A 265 3.71 8.54 -0.55
C LEU A 265 3.29 7.09 -0.20
N PRO A 266 2.10 6.81 0.37
CA PRO A 266 1.66 5.43 0.59
C PRO A 266 1.55 4.61 -0.69
N THR A 267 1.14 5.23 -1.80
CA THR A 267 1.06 4.56 -3.12
C THR A 267 2.45 4.12 -3.59
N LEU A 268 3.45 4.99 -3.46
CA LEU A 268 4.84 4.66 -3.75
C LEU A 268 5.33 3.47 -2.91
N LEU A 269 5.11 3.50 -1.59
CA LEU A 269 5.53 2.42 -0.70
C LEU A 269 4.80 1.10 -1.03
N ARG A 270 3.50 1.17 -1.36
CA ARG A 270 2.74 0.01 -1.83
C ARG A 270 3.32 -0.57 -3.12
N CYS A 271 3.67 0.26 -4.10
CA CYS A 271 4.33 -0.18 -5.33
C CYS A 271 5.64 -0.94 -5.05
N LEU A 272 6.42 -0.52 -4.05
CA LEU A 272 7.60 -1.27 -3.61
C LEU A 272 7.23 -2.66 -3.09
N THR A 273 6.20 -2.76 -2.24
CA THR A 273 5.75 -4.06 -1.73
C THR A 273 5.21 -4.97 -2.83
N ILE A 274 4.72 -4.44 -3.95
CA ILE A 274 4.19 -5.22 -5.07
C ILE A 274 5.31 -5.66 -6.02
N GLY A 275 6.18 -4.72 -6.41
CA GLY A 275 7.03 -4.87 -7.59
C GLY A 275 8.53 -4.87 -7.33
N TYR A 276 9.02 -4.75 -6.09
CA TYR A 276 10.47 -4.70 -5.84
C TYR A 276 11.15 -6.07 -5.99
N ALA A 277 10.55 -7.12 -5.42
CA ALA A 277 11.02 -8.49 -5.57
C ALA A 277 9.83 -9.44 -5.58
N PHE A 278 9.71 -10.26 -6.61
CA PHE A 278 8.54 -11.12 -6.80
C PHE A 278 8.89 -12.40 -7.55
N THR A 279 8.10 -13.44 -7.29
CA THR A 279 8.13 -14.70 -8.02
C THR A 279 7.03 -14.69 -9.06
N LEU A 280 7.38 -15.05 -10.28
CA LEU A 280 6.46 -15.31 -11.38
C LEU A 280 6.39 -16.81 -11.66
N ARG A 281 5.17 -17.29 -11.89
CA ARG A 281 4.89 -18.64 -12.37
C ARG A 281 3.89 -18.56 -13.52
N HIS A 282 4.32 -18.99 -14.69
CA HIS A 282 3.49 -19.12 -15.88
C HIS A 282 3.04 -20.57 -15.99
N THR A 283 1.72 -20.77 -15.94
CA THR A 283 1.11 -22.10 -15.83
C THR A 283 0.53 -22.59 -17.15
N THR A 284 0.33 -23.91 -17.25
CA THR A 284 -0.19 -24.62 -18.43
C THR A 284 -1.65 -24.30 -18.72
N ARG A 285 -2.46 -24.08 -17.68
CA ARG A 285 -3.64 -23.23 -17.78
C ARG A 285 -3.10 -21.81 -17.96
N PRO A 286 -3.29 -21.15 -19.11
CA PRO A 286 -2.51 -19.97 -19.51
C PRO A 286 -2.78 -18.81 -18.56
N SER A 287 -2.13 -18.81 -17.40
CA SER A 287 -2.24 -17.82 -16.34
C SER A 287 -0.86 -17.48 -15.82
N LEU A 288 -0.72 -16.23 -15.37
CA LEU A 288 0.46 -15.73 -14.71
C LEU A 288 0.13 -15.56 -13.24
N GLN A 289 0.84 -16.31 -12.39
CA GLN A 289 0.80 -16.16 -10.94
C GLN A 289 1.95 -15.28 -10.48
N ILE A 290 1.65 -14.30 -9.63
CA ILE A 290 2.62 -13.35 -9.09
C ILE A 290 2.56 -13.37 -7.56
N THR A 291 3.71 -13.45 -6.91
CA THR A 291 3.81 -13.34 -5.45
C THR A 291 5.00 -12.50 -5.06
N SER A 292 4.77 -11.43 -4.30
CA SER A 292 5.84 -10.57 -3.80
C SER A 292 6.59 -11.21 -2.65
N SER A 293 7.90 -10.95 -2.59
CA SER A 293 8.75 -11.26 -1.44
C SER A 293 8.60 -10.24 -0.30
N LEU A 294 7.96 -9.10 -0.55
CA LEU A 294 7.65 -8.03 0.41
C LEU A 294 6.15 -8.00 0.77
N ARG A 295 5.53 -9.16 0.96
CA ARG A 295 4.11 -9.25 1.30
C ARG A 295 3.85 -8.97 2.80
N PRO A 296 3.00 -7.99 3.17
CA PRO A 296 2.47 -7.84 4.52
C PRO A 296 1.43 -8.90 4.89
N PHE A 297 0.90 -9.65 3.92
CA PHE A 297 -0.15 -10.64 4.14
C PHE A 297 0.17 -11.97 3.44
N ALA A 298 -0.03 -13.08 4.15
CA ALA A 298 0.14 -14.42 3.60
C ALA A 298 -1.14 -14.86 2.88
N THR A 299 -1.31 -14.44 1.63
CA THR A 299 -2.45 -14.84 0.79
C THR A 299 -2.06 -15.79 -0.33
N ILE A 300 -3.05 -16.22 -1.11
CA ILE A 300 -2.84 -16.88 -2.40
C ILE A 300 -2.06 -15.94 -3.36
N PRO A 301 -1.37 -16.48 -4.38
CA PRO A 301 -0.79 -15.66 -5.44
C PRO A 301 -1.84 -14.83 -6.18
N SER A 302 -1.45 -13.66 -6.68
CA SER A 302 -2.26 -12.97 -7.70
C SER A 302 -2.24 -13.78 -8.98
N GLU A 303 -3.40 -14.21 -9.47
CA GLU A 303 -3.53 -14.98 -10.69
C GLU A 303 -4.18 -14.16 -11.81
N PHE A 304 -3.54 -14.14 -12.97
CA PHE A 304 -4.03 -13.46 -14.17
C PHE A 304 -4.13 -14.43 -15.34
N VAL A 305 -5.34 -14.84 -15.71
CA VAL A 305 -5.61 -15.64 -16.91
C VAL A 305 -5.34 -14.82 -18.18
N LEU A 306 -4.50 -15.36 -19.08
CA LEU A 306 -3.91 -14.69 -20.25
C LEU A 306 -4.75 -14.90 -21.53
N ASP A 307 -6.07 -14.76 -21.42
CA ASP A 307 -7.05 -15.06 -22.48
C ASP A 307 -7.72 -13.82 -23.07
N SER A 308 -7.24 -12.62 -22.75
CA SER A 308 -7.81 -11.33 -23.18
C SER A 308 -9.26 -11.09 -22.70
N THR A 309 -9.75 -11.84 -21.71
CA THR A 309 -11.11 -11.68 -21.18
C THR A 309 -11.10 -10.82 -19.92
N PRO A 310 -12.02 -9.84 -19.78
CA PRO A 310 -12.19 -9.08 -18.54
C PRO A 310 -12.54 -9.99 -17.35
N ARG A 311 -11.75 -9.90 -16.29
CA ARG A 311 -11.84 -10.76 -15.10
C ARG A 311 -11.58 -9.95 -13.83
N VAL A 312 -11.80 -10.58 -12.69
CA VAL A 312 -11.49 -10.01 -11.37
C VAL A 312 -10.34 -10.77 -10.73
N PHE A 313 -9.30 -10.06 -10.28
CA PHE A 313 -8.26 -10.59 -9.39
C PHE A 313 -8.61 -10.24 -7.94
N ARG A 314 -8.30 -11.13 -7.01
CA ARG A 314 -8.71 -11.01 -5.59
C ARG A 314 -7.71 -10.29 -4.70
N VAL A 315 -6.42 -10.46 -5.01
CA VAL A 315 -5.32 -9.95 -4.22
C VAL A 315 -4.25 -9.38 -5.13
N PHE A 316 -3.64 -8.29 -4.70
CA PHE A 316 -2.41 -7.76 -5.29
C PHE A 316 -1.21 -8.66 -4.95
N PRO A 317 -0.07 -8.56 -5.67
CA PRO A 317 1.06 -9.45 -5.44
C PRO A 317 1.66 -9.40 -4.03
N ASN A 318 1.47 -8.29 -3.32
CA ASN A 318 1.85 -8.12 -1.91
C ASN A 318 0.85 -8.78 -0.93
N GLY A 319 -0.19 -9.44 -1.44
CA GLY A 319 -1.24 -10.13 -0.69
C GLY A 319 -2.36 -9.23 -0.18
N GLU A 320 -2.36 -7.95 -0.55
CA GLU A 320 -3.43 -7.05 -0.18
C GLU A 320 -4.71 -7.32 -0.98
N SER A 321 -5.87 -7.34 -0.32
CA SER A 321 -7.14 -7.56 -0.99
C SER A 321 -7.44 -6.47 -2.02
N SER A 322 -7.92 -6.86 -3.21
CA SER A 322 -8.46 -5.91 -4.20
C SER A 322 -9.86 -5.41 -3.83
N MET A 323 -10.54 -6.09 -2.90
CA MET A 323 -11.85 -5.69 -2.37
C MET A 323 -11.75 -4.61 -1.29
N ALA A 324 -10.53 -4.32 -0.81
CA ALA A 324 -10.27 -3.24 0.11
C ALA A 324 -10.59 -1.89 -0.55
N ARG A 325 -11.31 -1.03 0.18
CA ARG A 325 -11.57 0.36 -0.24
C ARG A 325 -10.26 1.13 -0.14
N LEU A 326 -9.60 1.31 -1.28
CA LEU A 326 -8.29 1.94 -1.34
C LEU A 326 -8.40 3.18 -2.21
N ALA A 327 -7.95 4.31 -1.66
CA ALA A 327 -8.01 5.60 -2.32
C ALA A 327 -9.39 5.94 -2.93
N GLY A 328 -10.51 5.45 -2.35
CA GLY A 328 -11.87 5.72 -2.85
C GLY A 328 -12.21 5.07 -4.19
N LEU A 329 -11.43 4.08 -4.64
CA LEU A 329 -11.66 3.35 -5.88
C LEU A 329 -12.02 1.88 -5.60
N SER A 330 -12.78 1.30 -6.52
CA SER A 330 -13.02 -0.15 -6.57
C SER A 330 -11.98 -0.78 -7.50
N HIS A 331 -11.10 -1.59 -6.94
CA HIS A 331 -10.06 -2.30 -7.68
C HIS A 331 -10.49 -3.72 -8.02
N GLY A 332 -9.63 -4.44 -8.74
CA GLY A 332 -9.76 -5.87 -8.94
C GLY A 332 -10.05 -6.27 -10.38
N ASP A 333 -10.49 -5.35 -11.24
CA ASP A 333 -10.72 -5.69 -12.64
C ASP A 333 -9.41 -5.74 -13.43
N TYR A 334 -9.28 -6.72 -14.31
CA TYR A 334 -8.13 -6.82 -15.20
C TYR A 334 -8.47 -7.44 -16.57
N ILE A 335 -7.60 -7.17 -17.54
CA ILE A 335 -7.46 -7.92 -18.78
C ILE A 335 -5.99 -8.33 -18.90
N ALA A 336 -5.73 -9.58 -19.27
CA ALA A 336 -4.37 -10.06 -19.43
C ALA A 336 -4.21 -10.84 -20.73
N THR A 337 -3.06 -10.66 -21.38
CA THR A 337 -2.75 -11.33 -22.64
C THR A 337 -1.31 -11.81 -22.65
N TYR A 338 -1.06 -12.88 -23.41
CA TYR A 338 0.27 -13.36 -23.72
C TYR A 338 0.45 -13.44 -25.23
N SER A 339 1.38 -12.66 -25.76
CA SER A 339 1.68 -12.62 -27.19
C SER A 339 3.14 -12.28 -27.40
N LEU A 340 3.76 -12.89 -28.42
CA LEU A 340 5.14 -12.60 -28.83
C LEU A 340 6.13 -12.58 -27.65
N ASN A 341 6.00 -13.55 -26.73
CA ASN A 341 6.84 -13.67 -25.54
C ASN A 341 6.82 -12.43 -24.62
N THR A 342 5.68 -11.75 -24.60
CA THR A 342 5.38 -10.60 -23.75
C THR A 342 4.06 -10.87 -23.02
N VAL A 343 4.01 -10.56 -21.73
CA VAL A 343 2.76 -10.57 -20.96
C VAL A 343 2.30 -9.13 -20.80
N SER A 344 1.06 -8.85 -21.14
CA SER A 344 0.43 -7.54 -20.91
C SER A 344 -0.70 -7.71 -19.91
N LEU A 345 -0.74 -6.86 -18.88
CA LEU A 345 -1.78 -6.79 -17.86
C LEU A 345 -2.33 -5.37 -17.83
N ASP A 346 -3.63 -5.20 -18.06
CA ASP A 346 -4.32 -3.94 -17.80
C ASP A 346 -5.15 -4.09 -16.53
N LEU A 347 -4.85 -3.29 -15.52
CA LEU A 347 -5.57 -3.26 -14.23
C LEU A 347 -6.45 -2.01 -14.18
N PHE A 348 -7.72 -2.17 -13.84
CA PHE A 348 -8.70 -1.09 -13.81
C PHE A 348 -9.14 -0.78 -12.38
N SER A 349 -9.30 0.50 -12.10
CA SER A 349 -9.81 1.03 -10.84
C SER A 349 -10.94 1.99 -11.13
N TRP A 350 -12.12 1.68 -10.59
CA TRP A 350 -13.37 2.37 -10.91
C TRP A 350 -13.76 3.33 -9.79
N PRO A 351 -14.33 4.50 -10.10
CA PRO A 351 -14.84 5.39 -9.06
C PRO A 351 -16.06 4.76 -8.39
N ARG A 352 -16.20 5.00 -7.08
CA ARG A 352 -17.32 4.49 -6.28
C ARG A 352 -18.34 5.56 -5.91
N SER A 353 -17.96 6.83 -5.96
CA SER A 353 -18.86 7.97 -5.77
C SER A 353 -19.01 8.75 -7.07
N ALA A 354 -20.17 9.39 -7.25
CA ALA A 354 -20.42 10.29 -8.38
C ALA A 354 -19.45 11.49 -8.42
N ASP A 355 -18.83 11.80 -7.27
CA ASP A 355 -17.88 12.91 -7.12
C ASP A 355 -16.51 12.63 -7.77
N ARG A 356 -16.20 11.36 -8.08
CA ARG A 356 -15.02 10.99 -8.85
C ARG A 356 -15.42 10.60 -10.26
N SER A 357 -15.09 11.45 -11.21
CA SER A 357 -15.44 11.27 -12.62
C SER A 357 -14.38 10.51 -13.42
N MET A 358 -13.52 9.70 -12.79
CA MET A 358 -12.34 9.15 -13.45
C MET A 358 -12.11 7.67 -13.16
N VAL A 359 -11.90 6.90 -14.23
CA VAL A 359 -11.43 5.52 -14.22
C VAL A 359 -9.92 5.52 -14.42
N SER A 360 -9.19 4.81 -13.56
CA SER A 360 -7.73 4.67 -13.69
C SER A 360 -7.39 3.31 -14.29
N ARG A 361 -6.52 3.30 -15.30
CA ARG A 361 -5.94 2.08 -15.89
C ARG A 361 -4.44 2.07 -15.70
N ILE A 362 -3.94 1.00 -15.11
CA ILE A 362 -2.51 0.70 -15.00
C ILE A 362 -2.20 -0.43 -15.98
N SER A 363 -1.45 -0.12 -17.03
CA SER A 363 -0.96 -1.10 -18.00
C SER A 363 0.44 -1.56 -17.62
N ILE A 364 0.65 -2.87 -17.52
CA ILE A 364 1.93 -3.49 -17.19
C ILE A 364 2.31 -4.43 -18.33
N VAL A 365 3.40 -4.12 -19.01
CA VAL A 365 3.96 -4.96 -20.07
C VAL A 365 5.27 -5.57 -19.59
N LEU A 366 5.29 -6.89 -19.44
CA LEU A 366 6.45 -7.68 -19.04
C LEU A 366 7.08 -8.34 -20.27
N ALA A 367 8.29 -7.91 -20.60
CA ALA A 367 9.10 -8.47 -21.68
C ALA A 367 10.36 -9.12 -21.12
N ARG A 368 10.80 -10.21 -21.74
CA ARG A 368 12.08 -10.83 -21.39
C ARG A 368 13.26 -10.00 -21.88
N ASN A 369 14.28 -9.89 -21.05
CA ASN A 369 15.57 -9.29 -21.42
C ASN A 369 16.71 -10.22 -20.97
N GLY A 370 17.11 -11.14 -21.86
CA GLY A 370 18.05 -12.22 -21.53
C GLY A 370 17.50 -13.13 -20.43
N THR A 371 18.22 -13.21 -19.31
CA THR A 371 17.77 -13.93 -18.10
C THR A 371 16.87 -13.09 -17.19
N GLY A 372 16.84 -11.77 -17.39
CA GLY A 372 16.03 -10.83 -16.62
C GLY A 372 14.70 -10.48 -17.27
N LEU A 373 14.03 -9.49 -16.70
CA LEU A 373 12.77 -8.93 -17.19
C LEU A 373 12.88 -7.41 -17.35
N THR A 374 12.10 -6.88 -18.28
CA THR A 374 11.77 -5.46 -18.36
C THR A 374 10.28 -5.31 -18.13
N ALA A 375 9.90 -4.44 -17.20
CA ALA A 375 8.52 -4.04 -17.01
C ALA A 375 8.33 -2.62 -17.51
N VAL A 376 7.30 -2.40 -18.33
CA VAL A 376 6.80 -1.06 -18.65
C VAL A 376 5.48 -0.90 -17.92
N VAL A 377 5.38 0.11 -17.06
CA VAL A 377 4.17 0.42 -16.29
C VAL A 377 3.66 1.77 -16.74
N SER A 378 2.48 1.82 -17.33
CA SER A 378 1.84 3.06 -17.80
C SER A 378 0.56 3.32 -17.01
N VAL A 379 0.41 4.55 -16.54
CA VAL A 379 -0.78 5.03 -15.84
C VAL A 379 -1.54 5.94 -16.79
N THR A 380 -2.82 5.62 -16.98
CA THR A 380 -3.74 6.35 -17.85
C THR A 380 -5.07 6.53 -17.13
N HIS A 381 -5.79 7.56 -17.52
CA HIS A 381 -7.09 7.88 -16.97
C HIS A 381 -8.12 8.07 -18.08
N ALA A 382 -9.38 7.77 -17.80
CA ALA A 382 -10.48 8.09 -18.70
C ALA A 382 -11.68 8.62 -17.90
N ASP A 383 -12.51 9.42 -18.54
CA ASP A 383 -13.76 9.89 -17.93
C ASP A 383 -14.65 8.69 -17.57
N ALA A 384 -15.13 8.67 -16.34
CA ALA A 384 -16.14 7.72 -15.90
C ALA A 384 -17.48 8.06 -16.55
N ALA A 385 -18.22 7.03 -16.93
CA ALA A 385 -19.55 7.19 -17.50
C ALA A 385 -20.49 7.78 -16.43
N PRO A 386 -21.23 8.86 -16.73
CA PRO A 386 -22.09 9.51 -15.76
C PRO A 386 -23.22 8.58 -15.32
N ALA A 387 -23.57 8.64 -14.03
CA ALA A 387 -24.67 7.90 -13.42
C ALA A 387 -24.59 6.35 -13.51
N VAL A 388 -23.39 5.80 -13.76
CA VAL A 388 -23.17 4.36 -13.74
C VAL A 388 -22.83 3.88 -12.34
N ASP A 389 -23.61 2.94 -11.81
CA ASP A 389 -23.26 2.17 -10.62
C ASP A 389 -22.32 1.02 -10.99
N TYR A 390 -21.02 1.28 -10.91
CA TYR A 390 -19.98 0.29 -11.22
C TYR A 390 -20.01 -0.94 -10.29
N ALA A 391 -20.58 -0.82 -9.08
CA ALA A 391 -20.67 -1.94 -8.14
C ALA A 391 -21.73 -2.98 -8.57
N ALA A 392 -22.75 -2.55 -9.31
CA ALA A 392 -23.81 -3.42 -9.83
C ALA A 392 -23.41 -4.20 -11.10
N LEU A 393 -22.31 -3.80 -11.76
CA LEU A 393 -21.84 -4.40 -13.00
C LEU A 393 -20.87 -5.57 -12.74
N ASN A 394 -20.76 -6.50 -13.69
CA ASN A 394 -19.64 -7.45 -13.73
C ASN A 394 -18.42 -6.85 -14.47
N ALA A 395 -17.26 -7.49 -14.39
CA ALA A 395 -16.02 -6.98 -15.00
C ALA A 395 -16.14 -6.73 -16.52
N GLY A 396 -16.83 -7.61 -17.25
CA GLY A 396 -17.06 -7.44 -18.69
C GLY A 396 -17.94 -6.23 -19.01
N GLN A 397 -19.00 -6.02 -18.22
CA GLN A 397 -19.87 -4.86 -18.35
C GLN A 397 -19.15 -3.56 -17.99
N ARG A 398 -18.39 -3.53 -16.90
CA ARG A 398 -17.58 -2.37 -16.52
C ARG A 398 -16.58 -2.03 -17.62
N TYR A 399 -15.83 -3.01 -18.10
CA TYR A 399 -14.88 -2.82 -19.18
C TYR A 399 -15.55 -2.24 -20.44
N ALA A 400 -16.76 -2.67 -20.79
CA ALA A 400 -17.49 -2.12 -21.94
C ALA A 400 -17.85 -0.63 -21.79
N THR A 401 -17.86 -0.08 -20.57
CA THR A 401 -18.06 1.36 -20.34
C THR A 401 -16.78 2.19 -20.46
N TYR A 402 -15.62 1.55 -20.53
CA TYR A 402 -14.34 2.22 -20.57
C TYR A 402 -14.03 2.75 -21.98
N ASP A 403 -13.98 4.07 -22.12
CA ASP A 403 -13.67 4.72 -23.39
C ASP A 403 -12.16 4.86 -23.59
N LYS A 404 -11.58 3.86 -24.24
CA LYS A 404 -10.16 3.82 -24.58
C LYS A 404 -9.72 4.99 -25.48
N LEU A 405 -10.62 5.58 -26.27
CA LEU A 405 -10.29 6.68 -27.18
C LEU A 405 -10.15 8.02 -26.45
N ARG A 406 -10.67 8.10 -25.22
CA ARG A 406 -10.60 9.28 -24.36
C ARG A 406 -9.60 9.12 -23.22
N GLU A 407 -8.66 8.19 -23.36
CA GLU A 407 -7.59 8.03 -22.38
C GLU A 407 -6.64 9.23 -22.38
N THR A 408 -6.38 9.76 -21.20
CA THR A 408 -5.31 10.73 -20.95
C THR A 408 -4.14 10.01 -20.26
N PRO A 409 -2.92 10.05 -20.85
CA PRO A 409 -1.74 9.52 -20.20
C PRO A 409 -1.34 10.38 -19.00
N SER A 410 -0.87 9.74 -17.94
CA SER A 410 -0.34 10.41 -16.74
C SER A 410 1.16 10.20 -16.61
N ALA A 411 1.59 8.93 -16.58
CA ALA A 411 2.99 8.58 -16.42
C ALA A 411 3.32 7.22 -17.04
N THR A 412 4.58 7.02 -17.44
CA THR A 412 5.14 5.73 -17.85
C THR A 412 6.49 5.52 -17.19
N PHE A 413 6.61 4.37 -16.52
CA PHE A 413 7.82 3.93 -15.85
C PHE A 413 8.36 2.69 -16.54
N ARG A 414 9.68 2.61 -16.70
CA ARG A 414 10.34 1.41 -17.23
C ARG A 414 11.35 0.91 -16.21
N PHE A 415 11.22 -0.35 -15.83
CA PHE A 415 12.03 -0.99 -14.81
C PHE A 415 12.77 -2.20 -15.37
N GLY A 416 14.03 -2.36 -14.96
CA GLY A 416 14.84 -3.54 -15.21
C GLY A 416 14.85 -4.46 -13.99
N TYR A 417 14.77 -5.76 -14.24
CA TYR A 417 14.80 -6.80 -13.22
C TYR A 417 15.85 -7.84 -13.52
N THR A 418 16.60 -8.24 -12.50
CA THR A 418 17.47 -9.41 -12.55
C THR A 418 16.73 -10.64 -12.03
N ARG A 419 17.03 -11.80 -12.62
CA ARG A 419 16.53 -13.08 -12.11
C ARG A 419 17.50 -13.62 -11.06
N LEU A 420 16.97 -13.97 -9.90
CA LEU A 420 17.72 -14.67 -8.86
C LEU A 420 17.93 -16.13 -9.28
N LYS A 421 19.10 -16.67 -8.93
CA LYS A 421 19.52 -18.03 -9.31
C LYS A 421 18.90 -19.07 -8.40
#